data_AF-A0A1B9G6V8-F1
#
_entry.id   AF-A0A1B9G6V8-F1
#
_cell.length_a   1.000
_cell.length_b   1.000
_cell.length_c   1.000
_cell.angle_alpha   90.00
_cell.angle_beta   90.00
_cell.angle_gamma   90.00
#
_symmetry.space_group_name_H-M   'P 1'
#
loop_
_entity.id
_entity.type
_entity.pdbx_description
1 polymer ?
#
loop_
_entity_poly.entity_id
_entity_poly.type
_entity_poly.pdbx_seq_one_letter_code
_entity_poly.pdbx_strand_id
1 'polypeptide(L)'
;MKLVIAFAVSILVSSISLIPVSGSFIPRDGQLQESFKGICPDFEVRCVKDGDWRNPIGRIGSKPFCREGIRCNQCEEHKNTRECNRTFKECEGECEAYGPIPF
;
A
#
# COMPACT_ATOMS: atom_id res chain seq x y z
N MET A 1 -28.69 -31.13 63.80
CA MET A 1 -27.40 -30.57 64.29
C MET A 1 -26.44 -30.48 63.13
N LYS A 2 -25.69 -29.36 63.06
CA LYS A 2 -24.61 -28.92 62.15
C LYS A 2 -23.79 -30.08 61.51
N LEU A 3 -23.31 -29.99 60.26
CA LEU A 3 -22.18 -29.11 59.90
C LEU A 3 -22.01 -28.99 58.36
N VAL A 4 -21.74 -27.76 57.93
CA VAL A 4 -21.35 -27.33 56.58
C VAL A 4 -19.86 -27.58 56.37
N ILE A 5 -19.43 -28.09 55.22
CA ILE A 5 -18.07 -27.85 54.70
C ILE A 5 -18.16 -27.43 53.23
N ALA A 6 -17.85 -26.16 53.02
CA ALA A 6 -17.76 -25.50 51.72
C ALA A 6 -16.48 -25.95 50.99
N PHE A 7 -16.60 -26.29 49.71
CA PHE A 7 -15.44 -26.52 48.85
C PHE A 7 -14.92 -25.16 48.34
N ALA A 8 -13.80 -24.72 48.91
CA ALA A 8 -13.06 -23.56 48.44
C ALA A 8 -12.36 -23.89 47.11
N VAL A 9 -12.90 -23.41 46.00
CA VAL A 9 -12.21 -23.41 44.71
C VAL A 9 -11.21 -22.26 44.69
N SER A 10 -9.94 -22.60 44.84
CA SER A 10 -8.82 -21.66 44.75
C SER A 10 -8.59 -21.28 43.28
N ILE A 11 -9.01 -20.09 42.87
CA ILE A 11 -8.67 -19.51 41.56
C ILE A 11 -7.32 -18.82 41.70
N LEU A 12 -6.26 -19.44 41.17
CA LEU A 12 -4.96 -18.81 41.00
C LEU A 12 -5.08 -17.76 39.88
N VAL A 13 -5.22 -16.50 40.27
CA VAL A 13 -5.18 -15.35 39.36
C VAL A 13 -3.72 -15.20 38.88
N SER A 14 -3.42 -15.71 37.69
CA SER A 14 -2.12 -15.46 37.04
C SER A 14 -2.14 -14.06 36.45
N SER A 15 -1.29 -13.19 37.01
CA SER A 15 -1.10 -11.81 36.58
C SER A 15 -0.52 -11.76 35.16
N ILE A 16 -1.36 -11.58 34.14
CA ILE A 16 -0.90 -11.24 32.79
C ILE A 16 -0.63 -9.73 32.78
N SER A 17 0.64 -9.37 32.91
CA SER A 17 1.10 -8.00 32.60
C SER A 17 0.92 -7.75 31.11
N LEU A 18 -0.19 -7.08 30.74
CA LEU A 18 -0.37 -6.53 29.41
C LEU A 18 0.61 -5.36 29.24
N ILE A 19 1.72 -5.62 28.55
CA ILE A 19 2.63 -4.58 28.09
C ILE A 19 1.94 -3.88 26.93
N PRO A 20 1.64 -2.57 27.00
CA PRO A 20 1.22 -1.83 25.82
C PRO A 20 2.44 -1.71 24.91
N VAL A 21 2.42 -2.42 23.78
CA VAL A 21 3.36 -2.20 22.68
C VAL A 21 3.03 -0.83 22.11
N SER A 22 3.74 0.19 22.60
CA SER A 22 3.74 1.52 21.99
C SER A 22 4.35 1.36 20.60
N GLY A 23 3.49 1.18 19.59
CA GLY A 23 3.87 1.18 18.20
C GLY A 23 4.59 2.48 17.88
N SER A 24 5.85 2.37 17.47
CA SER A 24 6.60 3.48 16.92
C SER A 24 5.89 3.94 15.64
N PHE A 25 5.18 5.06 15.71
CA PHE A 25 4.78 5.81 14.53
C PHE A 25 6.07 6.32 13.88
N ILE A 26 6.56 5.62 12.85
CA ILE A 26 7.58 6.16 11.95
C ILE A 26 6.88 7.22 11.10
N PRO A 27 7.22 8.52 11.24
CA PRO A 27 6.71 9.54 10.34
C PRO A 27 7.18 9.25 8.92
N ARG A 28 6.23 9.40 8.00
CA ARG A 28 6.34 9.26 6.54
C ARG A 28 7.68 9.74 6.02
N ASP A 29 8.33 8.88 5.22
CA ASP A 29 9.38 9.19 4.25
C ASP A 29 8.90 10.25 3.24
N GLY A 30 8.76 11.49 3.70
CA GLY A 30 8.37 12.64 2.89
C GLY A 30 9.56 13.46 2.39
N GLN A 31 10.79 13.16 2.82
CA GLN A 31 11.97 13.98 2.47
C GLN A 31 12.93 13.34 1.47
N LEU A 32 12.86 12.02 1.22
CA LEU A 32 13.70 11.38 0.21
C LEU A 32 13.14 11.49 -1.22
N GLN A 33 11.92 11.98 -1.39
CA GLN A 33 11.26 12.07 -2.69
C GLN A 33 11.64 13.33 -3.50
N GLU A 34 12.16 14.39 -2.86
CA GLU A 34 12.54 15.61 -3.60
C GLU A 34 13.90 15.51 -4.31
N SER A 35 14.80 14.63 -3.85
CA SER A 35 16.18 14.57 -4.35
C SER A 35 16.34 13.86 -5.72
N PHE A 36 15.34 13.11 -6.18
CA PHE A 36 15.43 12.32 -7.42
C PHE A 36 14.68 12.90 -8.63
N LYS A 37 14.01 14.06 -8.48
CA LYS A 37 13.30 14.74 -9.59
C LYS A 37 14.17 15.02 -10.82
N GLY A 38 15.49 14.98 -10.68
CA GLY A 38 16.43 15.20 -11.79
C GLY A 38 16.76 13.97 -12.64
N ILE A 39 16.51 12.73 -12.18
CA ILE A 39 16.96 11.51 -12.88
C ILE A 39 15.80 10.83 -13.63
N CYS A 40 14.63 10.76 -13.00
CA CYS A 40 13.44 10.17 -13.60
C CYS A 40 12.40 11.27 -13.82
N PRO A 41 12.05 11.61 -15.06
CA PRO A 41 11.02 12.61 -15.32
C PRO A 41 9.64 12.02 -15.06
N ASP A 42 8.65 12.90 -14.93
CA ASP A 42 7.26 12.46 -14.88
C ASP A 42 6.82 11.91 -16.26
N PHE A 43 6.03 10.84 -16.26
CA PHE A 43 5.48 10.26 -17.49
C PHE A 43 3.97 10.14 -17.45
N GLU A 44 3.36 10.16 -18.64
CA GLU A 44 1.94 9.84 -18.81
C GLU A 44 1.69 8.38 -18.42
N VAL A 45 0.78 8.17 -17.46
CA VAL A 45 0.33 6.85 -17.03
C VAL A 45 -1.01 6.52 -17.67
N ARG A 46 -1.05 5.33 -18.26
CA ARG A 46 -2.16 4.72 -18.99
C ARG A 46 -2.75 3.58 -18.17
N CYS A 47 -4.00 3.24 -18.42
CA CYS A 47 -4.66 2.10 -17.79
C CYS A 47 -4.85 1.00 -18.82
N VAL A 48 -4.42 -0.20 -18.47
CA VAL A 48 -4.53 -1.40 -19.32
C VAL A 48 -5.35 -2.45 -18.58
N LYS A 49 -6.11 -3.26 -19.31
CA LYS A 49 -6.77 -4.45 -18.78
C LYS A 49 -6.19 -5.67 -19.47
N ASP A 50 -6.06 -6.77 -18.74
CA ASP A 50 -5.52 -8.03 -19.25
C ASP A 50 -4.10 -7.93 -19.86
N GLY A 51 -3.33 -6.92 -19.45
CA GLY A 51 -2.00 -6.64 -20.02
C GLY A 51 -2.03 -6.16 -21.48
N ASP A 52 -3.15 -5.63 -22.00
CA ASP A 52 -3.18 -5.06 -23.35
C ASP A 52 -2.61 -3.64 -23.40
N TRP A 53 -1.28 -3.54 -23.46
CA TRP A 53 -0.55 -2.27 -23.60
C TRP A 53 -0.72 -1.60 -24.98
N ARG A 54 -1.20 -2.34 -25.99
CA ARG A 54 -1.41 -1.80 -27.34
C ARG A 54 -2.72 -1.03 -27.43
N ASN A 55 -3.73 -1.46 -26.68
CA ASN A 55 -5.05 -0.83 -26.61
C ASN A 55 -5.36 -0.40 -25.17
N PRO A 56 -4.69 0.64 -24.65
CA PRO A 56 -5.00 1.14 -23.32
C PRO A 56 -6.44 1.66 -23.25
N ILE A 57 -7.13 1.37 -22.15
CA ILE A 57 -8.50 1.82 -21.87
C ILE A 57 -8.55 3.35 -21.75
N GLY A 58 -7.50 3.94 -21.22
CA GLY A 58 -7.40 5.37 -21.06
C GLY A 58 -6.12 5.80 -20.35
N ARG A 59 -6.12 7.04 -19.86
CA ARG A 59 -5.00 7.67 -19.17
C ARG A 59 -5.44 8.38 -17.90
N ILE A 60 -4.58 8.35 -16.88
CA ILE A 60 -4.77 9.05 -15.60
C ILE A 60 -3.82 10.25 -15.45
N GLY A 61 -3.17 10.64 -16.55
CA GLY A 61 -2.32 11.83 -16.62
C GLY A 61 -0.87 11.58 -16.26
N SER A 62 -0.10 12.66 -16.13
CA SER A 62 1.32 12.62 -15.77
C SER A 62 1.50 12.24 -14.30
N LYS A 63 2.36 11.26 -14.02
CA LYS A 63 2.68 10.80 -12.66
C LYS A 63 4.20 10.76 -12.46
N PRO A 64 4.67 10.90 -11.21
CA PRO A 64 6.10 10.88 -10.92
C PRO A 64 6.68 9.48 -11.07
N PHE A 65 7.89 9.42 -11.62
CA PHE A 65 8.71 8.21 -11.69
C PHE A 65 9.90 8.33 -10.75
N CYS A 66 10.20 7.23 -10.07
CA CYS A 66 11.26 7.12 -9.09
C CYS A 66 12.30 6.14 -9.63
N ARG A 67 13.56 6.45 -9.35
CA ARG A 67 14.66 5.57 -9.73
C ARG A 67 14.61 4.28 -8.91
N GLU A 68 14.54 3.16 -9.61
CA GLU A 68 14.65 1.83 -9.03
C GLU A 68 15.79 1.08 -9.74
N GLY A 69 16.96 1.06 -9.09
CA GLY A 69 18.19 0.55 -9.69
C GLY A 69 18.65 1.40 -10.89
N ILE A 70 18.72 0.78 -12.06
CA ILE A 70 19.07 1.46 -13.31
C ILE A 70 17.85 1.99 -14.07
N ARG A 71 16.63 1.63 -13.66
CA ARG A 71 15.39 1.99 -14.36
C ARG A 71 14.63 3.06 -13.60
N CYS A 72 13.69 3.69 -14.29
CA CYS A 72 12.67 4.52 -13.68
C CYS A 72 11.34 3.76 -13.64
N ASN A 73 10.75 3.62 -12.46
CA ASN A 73 9.43 3.01 -12.28
C ASN A 73 8.45 4.02 -11.70
N GLN A 74 7.15 3.73 -11.77
CA GLN A 74 6.14 4.58 -11.15
C GLN A 74 6.40 4.65 -9.64
N CYS A 75 6.53 5.86 -9.08
CA CYS A 75 6.77 6.01 -7.63
C CYS A 75 5.66 5.39 -6.79
N GLU A 76 4.43 5.40 -7.30
CA GLU A 76 3.21 5.09 -6.56
C GLU A 76 2.30 4.18 -7.38
N GLU A 77 2.88 3.08 -7.92
CA GLU A 77 2.17 2.15 -8.80
C GLU A 77 0.84 1.67 -8.22
N HIS A 78 0.80 1.25 -6.96
CA HIS A 78 -0.44 0.80 -6.32
C HIS A 78 -1.53 1.89 -6.24
N LYS A 79 -1.14 3.16 -6.04
CA LYS A 79 -2.10 4.27 -6.03
C LYS A 79 -2.60 4.56 -7.43
N ASN A 80 -1.70 4.54 -8.42
CA ASN A 80 -2.04 4.74 -9.82
C ASN A 80 -2.96 3.62 -10.33
N THR A 81 -2.68 2.36 -10.01
CA THR A 81 -3.53 1.20 -10.35
C THR A 81 -4.90 1.32 -9.70
N ARG A 82 -4.98 1.75 -8.43
CA ARG A 82 -6.26 2.03 -7.77
C ARG A 82 -7.03 3.16 -8.45
N GLU A 83 -6.33 4.21 -8.90
CA GLU A 83 -6.93 5.32 -9.64
C GLU A 83 -7.48 4.85 -11.00
N CYS A 84 -6.76 4.02 -11.74
CA CYS A 84 -7.25 3.39 -12.96
C CYS A 84 -8.57 2.65 -12.72
N ASN A 85 -8.58 1.75 -11.72
CA ASN A 85 -9.74 0.94 -11.37
C ASN A 85 -10.95 1.75 -10.88
N ARG A 86 -10.73 2.95 -10.32
CA ARG A 86 -11.80 3.87 -9.91
C ARG A 86 -12.30 4.74 -11.06
N THR A 87 -11.43 5.07 -12.01
CA THR A 87 -11.70 6.05 -13.07
C THR A 87 -12.45 5.44 -14.24
N PHE A 88 -12.06 4.23 -14.66
CA PHE A 88 -12.62 3.54 -15.81
C PHE A 88 -13.51 2.39 -15.34
N LYS A 89 -14.78 2.37 -15.76
CA LYS A 89 -15.75 1.37 -15.31
C LYS A 89 -15.46 -0.01 -15.90
N GLU A 90 -14.90 -0.01 -17.09
CA GLU A 90 -14.47 -1.18 -17.87
C GLU A 90 -13.40 -2.01 -17.15
N CYS A 91 -12.69 -1.39 -16.20
CA CYS A 91 -11.67 -2.05 -15.42
C CYS A 91 -12.22 -3.09 -14.44
N GLU A 92 -13.39 -2.85 -13.84
CA GLU A 92 -13.99 -3.74 -12.83
C GLU A 92 -13.04 -4.15 -11.68
N GLY A 93 -11.99 -3.37 -11.42
CA GLY A 93 -10.98 -3.70 -10.40
C GLY A 93 -9.76 -4.48 -10.93
N GLU A 94 -9.71 -4.81 -12.22
CA GLU A 94 -8.70 -5.66 -12.86
C GLU A 94 -7.72 -4.90 -13.76
N CYS A 95 -7.82 -3.56 -13.84
CA CYS A 95 -6.85 -2.77 -14.59
C CYS A 95 -5.55 -2.57 -13.84
N GLU A 96 -4.49 -2.36 -14.60
CA GLU A 96 -3.17 -1.98 -14.13
C GLU A 96 -2.79 -0.59 -14.66
N ALA A 97 -2.11 0.19 -13.82
CA ALA A 97 -1.49 1.42 -14.26
C ALA A 97 -0.15 1.11 -14.93
N TYR A 98 -0.01 1.54 -16.18
CA TYR A 98 1.16 1.35 -17.00
C TYR A 98 1.74 2.69 -17.43
N GLY A 99 3.05 2.85 -17.34
CA GLY A 99 3.75 3.97 -17.96
C GLY A 99 4.86 3.48 -18.89
N PRO A 100 5.37 4.36 -19.76
CA PRO A 100 6.49 4.03 -20.62
C PRO A 100 7.69 3.61 -19.76
N ILE A 101 8.43 2.58 -20.20
CA ILE A 101 9.66 2.14 -19.54
C ILE A 101 10.75 3.17 -19.87
N PRO A 102 11.19 3.99 -18.90
CA PRO A 102 12.30 4.91 -19.11
C PRO A 102 13.59 4.14 -18.83
N PHE A 103 14.49 4.19 -19.81
CA PHE A 103 15.79 3.55 -19.85
C PHE A 103 16.67 3.87 -18.64
#